data_AF-A0AAT9QPB7-F1
#
_entry.id   AF-A0AAT9QPB7-F1
#
_cell.length_a   1.000
_cell.length_b   1.000
_cell.length_c   1.000
_cell.angle_alpha   90.00
_cell.angle_beta   90.00
_cell.angle_gamma   90.00
#
_symmetry.space_group_name_H-M   'P 1'
#
loop_
_entity.id
_entity.type
_entity.pdbx_description
1 polymer ?
#
loop_
_entity_poly.entity_id
_entity_poly.type
_entity_poly.pdbx_seq_one_letter_code
_entity_poly.pdbx_strand_id
1 'polypeptide(L)'
;MRYPTSTNSSMNVGYHDDSFAAETLPGSGWSFVDKLQQSGARDKWLTQPVGGELRPELQPCVFDAPVPCPSVADPDQKDFPGSVAATHASWLLNQYAFSPKYGGDAAANAAAASASLGYRFQATGFSLAPGAQQGQSDLSVALRNIGTAPFYYDWPVQVAAVGADGKVARTWSTSWKLTTLKPGMSPTWRTPISTSGLTAGYYTLVMRTLNPLSNGIPLRFANATQDQTLPGWLTLGRSYFPAS
;
A
#
# COMPACT_ATOMS: atom_id res chain seq x y z
N MET A 1 -10.09 8.73 -14.57
CA MET A 1 -10.18 9.53 -15.81
C MET A 1 -9.07 9.09 -16.75
N ARG A 2 -9.36 8.85 -18.04
CA ARG A 2 -8.33 8.37 -18.99
C ARG A 2 -7.31 9.45 -19.35
N TYR A 3 -7.77 10.65 -19.68
CA TYR A 3 -6.88 11.72 -20.12
C TYR A 3 -6.76 12.82 -19.06
N PRO A 4 -5.55 13.09 -18.54
CA PRO A 4 -5.28 14.28 -17.75
C PRO A 4 -5.48 15.54 -18.59
N THR A 5 -6.31 16.46 -18.10
CA THR A 5 -6.55 17.76 -18.74
C THR A 5 -6.69 18.83 -17.67
N SER A 6 -6.51 20.10 -18.04
CA SER A 6 -6.74 21.23 -17.12
C SER A 6 -8.18 21.27 -16.59
N THR A 7 -9.14 20.71 -17.32
CA THR A 7 -10.55 20.64 -16.90
C THR A 7 -10.78 19.65 -15.76
N ASN A 8 -9.95 18.62 -15.61
CA ASN A 8 -10.12 17.58 -14.59
C ASN A 8 -9.03 17.55 -13.52
N SER A 9 -7.96 18.34 -13.67
CA SER A 9 -6.83 18.35 -12.73
C SER A 9 -7.21 18.81 -11.32
N SER A 10 -8.29 19.59 -11.16
CA SER A 10 -8.81 20.02 -9.86
C SER A 10 -9.82 19.03 -9.23
N MET A 11 -10.35 18.06 -9.98
CA MET A 11 -11.38 17.13 -9.49
C MET A 11 -10.78 16.07 -8.56
N ASN A 12 -11.50 15.60 -7.55
CA ASN A 12 -11.06 14.50 -6.67
C ASN A 12 -11.24 13.13 -7.34
N VAL A 13 -10.53 12.91 -8.46
CA VAL A 13 -10.56 11.68 -9.24
C VAL A 13 -9.15 11.28 -9.67
N GLY A 14 -8.91 9.98 -9.72
CA GLY A 14 -7.67 9.38 -10.21
C GLY A 14 -7.57 9.32 -11.72
N TYR A 15 -6.40 8.89 -12.21
CA TYR A 15 -6.13 8.73 -13.64
C TYR A 15 -5.91 7.26 -14.05
N HIS A 16 -6.20 6.97 -15.31
CA HIS A 16 -6.06 5.66 -15.94
C HIS A 16 -5.16 5.80 -17.17
N ASP A 17 -3.98 5.22 -17.12
CA ASP A 17 -3.07 5.09 -18.26
C ASP A 17 -3.50 3.89 -19.12
N ASP A 18 -4.12 4.16 -20.26
CA ASP A 18 -4.67 3.12 -21.15
C ASP A 18 -3.59 2.36 -21.94
N SER A 19 -2.36 2.90 -21.94
CA SER A 19 -1.24 2.39 -22.71
C SER A 19 -0.04 2.19 -21.79
N PHE A 20 -0.27 1.65 -20.57
CA PHE A 20 0.78 1.55 -19.56
C PHE A 20 2.00 0.79 -20.10
N ALA A 21 3.20 1.30 -19.79
CA ALA A 21 4.49 0.90 -20.33
C ALA A 21 4.74 1.22 -21.81
N ALA A 22 3.70 1.31 -22.66
CA ALA A 22 3.83 1.66 -24.08
C ALA A 22 3.89 3.16 -24.35
N GLU A 23 3.00 3.95 -23.75
CA GLU A 23 2.87 5.38 -24.03
C GLU A 23 2.86 6.17 -22.71
N THR A 24 3.59 5.65 -21.72
CA THR A 24 3.62 6.21 -20.37
C THR A 24 4.68 7.28 -20.22
N LEU A 25 5.93 6.96 -20.55
CA LEU A 25 7.10 7.78 -20.24
C LEU A 25 7.10 9.11 -21.02
N PRO A 26 7.65 10.19 -20.43
CA PRO A 26 7.64 11.51 -21.06
C PRO A 26 8.60 11.61 -22.25
N GLY A 27 8.42 12.64 -23.08
CA GLY A 27 9.36 13.01 -24.14
C GLY A 27 8.75 13.09 -25.54
N SER A 28 7.58 12.49 -25.75
CA SER A 28 6.88 12.53 -27.04
C SER A 28 5.95 13.75 -27.18
N GLY A 29 5.67 14.45 -26.08
CA GLY A 29 4.72 15.56 -25.99
C GLY A 29 3.26 15.13 -25.86
N TRP A 30 2.98 13.83 -25.96
CA TRP A 30 1.62 13.28 -25.94
C TRP A 30 1.46 12.03 -25.08
N SER A 31 2.52 11.54 -24.42
CA SER A 31 2.43 10.40 -23.52
C SER A 31 1.59 10.71 -22.28
N PHE A 32 1.27 9.68 -21.48
CA PHE A 32 0.50 9.85 -20.26
C PHE A 32 1.19 10.82 -19.27
N VAL A 33 2.50 10.66 -19.04
CA VAL A 33 3.25 11.54 -18.14
C VAL A 33 3.41 12.95 -18.70
N ASP A 34 3.52 13.10 -20.03
CA ASP A 34 3.50 14.42 -20.68
C ASP A 34 2.15 15.13 -20.44
N LYS A 35 1.04 14.41 -20.57
CA LYS A 35 -0.31 14.96 -20.30
C LYS A 35 -0.48 15.35 -18.83
N LEU A 36 -0.01 14.52 -17.88
CA LEU A 36 0.01 14.89 -16.46
C LEU A 36 0.80 16.17 -16.20
N GLN A 37 1.95 16.34 -16.87
CA GLN A 37 2.76 17.55 -16.76
C GLN A 37 2.01 18.77 -17.30
N GLN A 38 1.49 18.67 -18.52
CA GLN A 38 0.80 19.77 -19.19
C GLN A 38 -0.46 20.21 -18.45
N SER A 39 -1.14 19.30 -17.76
CA SER A 39 -2.33 19.60 -16.96
C SER A 39 -2.04 20.03 -15.52
N GLY A 40 -0.77 20.06 -15.10
CA GLY A 40 -0.40 20.36 -13.71
C GLY A 40 -0.86 19.29 -12.71
N ALA A 41 -0.99 18.03 -13.15
CA ALA A 41 -1.54 16.94 -12.36
C ALA A 41 -0.50 15.88 -11.93
N ARG A 42 0.79 16.20 -12.03
CA ARG A 42 1.88 15.26 -11.68
C ARG A 42 1.79 14.71 -10.26
N ASP A 43 1.33 15.51 -9.32
CA ASP A 43 1.24 15.11 -7.90
C ASP A 43 -0.11 14.51 -7.53
N LYS A 44 -0.99 14.26 -8.51
CA LYS A 44 -2.33 13.71 -8.25
C LYS A 44 -2.29 12.38 -7.52
N TRP A 45 -1.29 11.55 -7.84
CA TRP A 45 -1.06 10.24 -7.24
C TRP A 45 -0.89 10.29 -5.71
N LEU A 46 -0.56 11.44 -5.11
CA LEU A 46 -0.47 11.60 -3.67
C LEU A 46 -1.82 11.54 -2.96
N THR A 47 -2.91 11.80 -3.68
CA THR A 47 -4.26 11.92 -3.10
C THR A 47 -5.31 11.11 -3.84
N GLN A 48 -5.08 10.76 -5.10
CA GLN A 48 -5.98 9.95 -5.92
C GLN A 48 -5.19 8.81 -6.59
N PRO A 49 -5.81 7.64 -6.83
CA PRO A 49 -5.11 6.52 -7.45
C PRO A 49 -4.73 6.82 -8.91
N VAL A 50 -3.55 6.36 -9.30
CA VAL A 50 -3.21 6.15 -10.71
C VAL A 50 -3.26 4.66 -10.98
N GLY A 51 -3.96 4.26 -12.03
CA GLY A 51 -3.94 2.89 -12.53
C GLY A 51 -3.92 2.89 -14.04
N GLY A 52 -4.25 1.76 -14.65
CA GLY A 52 -4.17 1.65 -16.09
C GLY A 52 -4.37 0.24 -16.61
N GLU A 53 -3.97 0.06 -17.86
CA GLU A 53 -3.99 -1.22 -18.57
C GLU A 53 -2.66 -1.42 -19.30
N LEU A 54 -2.12 -2.64 -19.21
CA LEU A 54 -1.11 -3.08 -20.17
C LEU A 54 -1.80 -3.34 -21.50
N ARG A 55 -1.34 -2.72 -22.59
CA ARG A 55 -1.91 -2.94 -23.93
C ARG A 55 -1.96 -4.44 -24.27
N PRO A 56 -3.01 -4.93 -24.95
CA PRO A 56 -3.18 -6.35 -25.27
C PRO A 56 -1.95 -7.00 -25.92
N GLU A 57 -1.22 -6.27 -26.77
CA GLU A 57 -0.01 -6.73 -27.45
C GLU A 57 1.25 -6.76 -26.57
N LEU A 58 1.27 -6.04 -25.45
CA LEU A 58 2.36 -6.08 -24.47
C LEU A 58 2.17 -7.21 -23.45
N GLN A 59 0.92 -7.49 -23.07
CA GLN A 59 0.62 -8.45 -21.99
C GLN A 59 1.32 -9.81 -22.17
N PRO A 60 1.41 -10.43 -23.36
CA PRO A 60 2.03 -11.75 -23.51
C PRO A 60 3.54 -11.79 -23.24
N CYS A 61 4.25 -10.66 -23.35
CA CYS A 61 5.71 -10.62 -23.48
C CYS A 61 6.42 -9.62 -22.56
N VAL A 62 5.70 -8.68 -21.94
CA VAL A 62 6.31 -7.59 -21.14
C VAL A 62 7.04 -8.09 -19.88
N PHE A 63 6.78 -9.32 -19.45
CA PHE A 63 7.44 -9.95 -18.30
C PHE A 63 8.45 -11.04 -18.67
N ASP A 64 8.74 -11.21 -19.97
CA ASP A 64 9.86 -12.05 -20.40
C ASP A 64 11.20 -11.34 -20.17
N ALA A 65 12.28 -12.12 -20.06
CA ALA A 65 13.63 -11.61 -19.92
C ALA A 65 14.55 -12.27 -20.97
N PRO A 66 15.04 -11.52 -21.99
CA PRO A 66 14.75 -10.11 -22.29
C PRO A 66 13.30 -9.87 -22.78
N VAL A 67 12.81 -8.63 -22.73
CA VAL A 67 11.45 -8.26 -23.20
C VAL A 67 11.41 -8.19 -24.73
N PRO A 68 10.78 -9.15 -25.45
CA PRO A 68 10.89 -9.21 -26.90
C PRO A 68 9.85 -8.34 -27.63
N CYS A 69 8.75 -7.97 -26.96
CA CYS A 69 7.50 -7.44 -27.52
C CYS A 69 7.63 -6.72 -28.89
N PRO A 70 7.53 -7.44 -30.03
CA PRO A 70 7.94 -6.89 -31.32
C PRO A 70 6.96 -5.86 -31.90
N SER A 71 5.70 -5.89 -31.45
CA SER A 71 4.66 -4.95 -31.86
C SER A 71 4.86 -3.53 -31.34
N VAL A 72 5.79 -3.35 -30.40
CA VAL A 72 6.21 -2.03 -29.92
C VAL A 72 7.69 -1.89 -30.29
N ALA A 73 8.03 -0.93 -31.15
CA ALA A 73 9.39 -0.85 -31.69
C ALA A 73 10.38 -0.21 -30.72
N ASP A 74 9.92 0.78 -29.96
CA ASP A 74 10.74 1.56 -29.06
C ASP A 74 10.95 0.82 -27.71
N PRO A 75 12.20 0.59 -27.27
CA PRO A 75 12.49 0.00 -25.97
C PRO A 75 11.93 0.80 -24.78
N ASP A 76 11.90 2.13 -24.87
CA ASP A 76 11.37 2.99 -23.80
C ASP A 76 9.84 2.80 -23.65
N GLN A 77 9.18 2.35 -24.73
CA GLN A 77 7.78 1.96 -24.78
C GLN A 77 7.52 0.52 -24.29
N LYS A 78 8.46 -0.05 -23.51
CA LYS A 78 8.28 -1.34 -22.83
C LYS A 78 8.81 -1.31 -21.39
N ASP A 79 9.25 -0.16 -20.90
CA ASP A 79 9.85 -0.02 -19.57
C ASP A 79 8.76 0.00 -18.49
N PHE A 80 8.38 -1.19 -18.03
CA PHE A 80 7.44 -1.34 -16.93
C PHE A 80 7.95 -0.71 -15.62
N PRO A 81 9.18 -1.00 -15.13
CA PRO A 81 9.71 -0.36 -13.92
C PRO A 81 9.73 1.16 -13.98
N GLY A 82 10.22 1.76 -15.08
CA GLY A 82 10.24 3.20 -15.27
C GLY A 82 8.83 3.79 -15.28
N SER A 83 7.88 3.10 -15.92
CA SER A 83 6.47 3.52 -15.95
C SER A 83 5.83 3.51 -14.56
N VAL A 84 6.13 2.51 -13.73
CA VAL A 84 5.70 2.48 -12.32
C VAL A 84 6.29 3.64 -11.53
N ALA A 85 7.58 3.93 -11.72
CA ALA A 85 8.26 5.02 -11.03
C ALA A 85 7.72 6.40 -11.47
N ALA A 86 7.41 6.58 -12.74
CA ALA A 86 6.93 7.86 -13.29
C ALA A 86 5.47 8.17 -12.94
N THR A 87 4.65 7.14 -12.68
CA THR A 87 3.20 7.29 -12.50
C THR A 87 2.70 7.01 -11.09
N HIS A 88 3.49 6.31 -10.28
CA HIS A 88 3.06 5.78 -8.98
C HIS A 88 1.82 4.89 -9.10
N ALA A 89 1.77 4.06 -10.14
CA ALA A 89 0.64 3.18 -10.43
C ALA A 89 0.31 2.27 -9.22
N SER A 90 -0.97 2.18 -8.89
CA SER A 90 -1.51 1.45 -7.75
C SER A 90 -2.21 0.15 -8.12
N TRP A 91 -2.61 0.01 -9.37
CA TRP A 91 -3.26 -1.18 -9.93
C TRP A 91 -3.15 -1.13 -11.46
N LEU A 92 -3.23 -2.30 -12.09
CA LEU A 92 -3.24 -2.43 -13.55
C LEU A 92 -4.20 -3.52 -14.00
N LEU A 93 -4.78 -3.35 -15.18
CA LEU A 93 -5.44 -4.43 -15.91
C LEU A 93 -4.37 -5.25 -16.65
N ASN A 94 -4.43 -6.56 -16.44
CA ASN A 94 -3.62 -7.55 -17.13
C ASN A 94 -4.39 -8.87 -17.21
N GLN A 95 -5.08 -9.09 -18.32
CA GLN A 95 -5.86 -10.31 -18.53
C GLN A 95 -4.96 -11.53 -18.71
N TYR A 96 -3.81 -11.37 -19.36
CA TYR A 96 -2.88 -12.46 -19.65
C TYR A 96 -2.35 -13.12 -18.37
N ALA A 97 -2.28 -12.40 -17.25
CA ALA A 97 -1.93 -12.95 -15.95
C ALA A 97 -2.87 -14.07 -15.46
N PHE A 98 -4.11 -14.09 -15.95
CA PHE A 98 -5.14 -15.04 -15.56
C PHE A 98 -5.56 -15.98 -16.70
N SER A 99 -5.59 -15.47 -17.94
CA SER A 99 -5.94 -16.24 -19.13
C SER A 99 -5.19 -15.68 -20.35
N PRO A 100 -4.24 -16.43 -20.94
CA PRO A 100 -3.95 -17.85 -20.70
C PRO A 100 -3.13 -18.16 -19.44
N LYS A 101 -2.73 -17.15 -18.65
CA LYS A 101 -1.81 -17.23 -17.50
C LYS A 101 -0.34 -17.35 -17.93
N TYR A 102 0.54 -16.60 -17.26
CA TYR A 102 1.98 -16.73 -17.43
C TYR A 102 2.49 -18.09 -16.91
N GLY A 103 3.55 -18.59 -17.56
CA GLY A 103 4.33 -19.74 -17.10
C GLY A 103 5.78 -19.35 -16.79
N GLY A 104 6.51 -20.25 -16.12
CA GLY A 104 7.95 -20.11 -15.88
C GLY A 104 8.35 -18.78 -15.23
N ASP A 105 9.48 -18.23 -15.67
CA ASP A 105 10.04 -16.98 -15.15
C ASP A 105 9.12 -15.78 -15.38
N ALA A 106 8.37 -15.75 -16.49
CA ALA A 106 7.40 -14.69 -16.76
C ALA A 106 6.33 -14.60 -15.67
N ALA A 107 5.92 -15.73 -15.08
CA ALA A 107 4.98 -15.72 -13.96
C ALA A 107 5.58 -15.11 -12.69
N ALA A 108 6.84 -15.43 -12.40
CA ALA A 108 7.56 -14.84 -11.26
C ALA A 108 7.79 -13.33 -11.47
N ASN A 109 8.16 -12.92 -12.69
CA ASN A 109 8.34 -11.53 -13.06
C ASN A 109 7.03 -10.74 -13.00
N ALA A 110 5.92 -11.31 -13.49
CA ALA A 110 4.59 -10.70 -13.39
C ALA A 110 4.15 -10.55 -11.93
N ALA A 111 4.45 -11.53 -11.07
CA ALA A 111 4.16 -11.43 -9.63
C ALA A 111 5.00 -10.33 -8.96
N ALA A 112 6.30 -10.24 -9.28
CA ALA A 112 7.18 -9.19 -8.79
C ALA A 112 6.72 -7.79 -9.26
N ALA A 113 6.32 -7.67 -10.52
CA ALA A 113 5.74 -6.47 -11.10
C ALA A 113 4.42 -6.08 -10.42
N SER A 114 3.52 -7.03 -10.15
CA SER A 114 2.30 -6.75 -9.39
C SER A 114 2.62 -6.27 -7.97
N ALA A 115 3.66 -6.79 -7.34
CA ALA A 115 4.08 -6.42 -5.98
C ALA A 115 4.82 -5.07 -5.91
N SER A 116 5.24 -4.48 -7.05
CA SER A 116 5.85 -3.15 -7.11
C SER A 116 4.84 -2.00 -7.18
N LEU A 117 3.57 -2.32 -7.46
CA LEU A 117 2.48 -1.36 -7.54
C LEU A 117 1.97 -0.97 -6.14
N GLY A 118 1.43 0.24 -6.06
CA GLY A 118 0.64 0.69 -4.91
C GLY A 118 1.44 0.85 -3.62
N TYR A 119 0.73 0.69 -2.51
CA TYR A 119 1.30 0.81 -1.17
C TYR A 119 1.99 -0.47 -0.72
N ARG A 120 2.99 -0.31 0.16
CA ARG A 120 3.58 -1.44 0.88
C ARG A 120 4.00 -0.97 2.27
N PHE A 121 3.09 -1.07 3.22
CA PHE A 121 3.31 -0.62 4.59
C PHE A 121 4.10 -1.64 5.39
N GLN A 122 5.03 -1.14 6.21
CA GLN A 122 5.78 -1.96 7.15
C GLN A 122 5.86 -1.25 8.49
N ALA A 123 5.56 -1.96 9.58
CA ALA A 123 5.92 -1.52 10.92
C ALA A 123 7.38 -1.88 11.19
N THR A 124 8.19 -0.89 11.59
CA THR A 124 9.64 -1.05 11.81
C THR A 124 10.00 -1.10 13.29
N GLY A 125 9.07 -0.73 14.17
CA GLY A 125 9.24 -0.84 15.61
C GLY A 125 7.98 -0.42 16.36
N PHE A 126 7.90 -0.79 17.63
CA PHE A 126 6.91 -0.29 18.55
C PHE A 126 7.55 0.02 19.90
N SER A 127 6.94 0.91 20.67
CA SER A 127 7.31 1.16 22.05
C SER A 127 6.10 1.56 22.88
N LEU A 128 6.20 1.31 24.19
CA LEU A 128 5.26 1.78 25.19
C LEU A 128 6.02 2.60 26.21
N ALA A 129 5.51 3.80 26.50
CA ALA A 129 5.98 4.65 27.58
C ALA A 129 4.85 4.86 28.60
N PRO A 130 5.14 5.22 29.86
CA PRO A 130 4.12 5.71 30.78
C PRO A 130 3.34 6.86 30.13
N GLY A 131 2.01 6.79 30.16
CA GLY A 131 1.16 7.84 29.61
C GLY A 131 1.07 9.06 30.54
N ALA A 132 0.49 10.15 30.02
CA ALA A 132 0.29 11.38 30.81
C ALA A 132 -0.68 11.21 31.99
N GLN A 133 -1.51 10.18 31.98
CA GLN A 133 -2.47 9.86 33.04
C GLN A 133 -2.15 8.50 33.66
N GLN A 134 -2.47 8.35 34.95
CA GLN A 134 -2.36 7.06 35.63
C GLN A 134 -3.23 6.01 34.92
N GLY A 135 -2.69 4.79 34.77
CA GLY A 135 -3.39 3.72 34.05
C GLY A 135 -3.44 3.91 32.53
N GLN A 136 -2.58 4.77 31.96
CA GLN A 136 -2.34 4.87 30.53
C GLN A 136 -0.91 4.51 30.16
N SER A 137 -0.74 4.02 28.93
CA SER A 137 0.55 3.89 28.27
C SER A 137 0.49 4.57 26.91
N ASP A 138 1.52 5.32 26.56
CA ASP A 138 1.65 5.93 25.25
C ASP A 138 2.26 4.92 24.29
N LEU A 139 1.42 4.39 23.40
CA LEU A 139 1.85 3.48 22.34
C LEU A 139 2.40 4.29 21.17
N SER A 140 3.61 3.92 20.74
CA SER A 140 4.22 4.42 19.51
C SER A 140 4.49 3.27 18.54
N VAL A 141 4.18 3.45 17.26
CA VAL A 141 4.47 2.49 16.19
C VAL A 141 5.19 3.22 15.06
N ALA A 142 6.46 2.85 14.84
CA ALA A 142 7.25 3.35 13.73
C ALA A 142 6.86 2.59 12.46
N LEU A 143 6.62 3.32 11.38
CA LEU A 143 6.10 2.80 10.13
C LEU A 143 6.90 3.34 8.96
N ARG A 144 6.84 2.65 7.83
CA ARG A 144 7.26 3.17 6.53
C ARG A 144 6.36 2.63 5.42
N ASN A 145 6.19 3.43 4.36
CA ASN A 145 5.65 2.94 3.09
C ASN A 145 6.80 2.75 2.10
N ILE A 146 7.11 1.49 1.80
CA ILE A 146 8.15 1.09 0.83
C ILE A 146 7.56 0.78 -0.55
N GLY A 147 6.28 1.07 -0.77
CA GLY A 147 5.63 0.97 -2.08
C GLY A 147 5.82 2.25 -2.90
N THR A 148 5.24 2.27 -4.10
CA THR A 148 5.30 3.43 -5.00
C THR A 148 4.15 4.43 -4.77
N ALA A 149 3.05 4.05 -4.11
CA ALA A 149 1.89 4.92 -3.91
C ALA A 149 1.34 4.91 -2.47
N PRO A 150 0.55 5.92 -2.05
CA PRO A 150 -0.20 5.89 -0.79
C PRO A 150 -1.35 4.87 -0.80
N PHE A 151 -1.93 4.62 0.36
CA PHE A 151 -3.28 4.08 0.47
C PHE A 151 -4.26 5.25 0.55
N TYR A 152 -5.31 5.24 -0.27
CA TYR A 152 -6.14 6.42 -0.53
C TYR A 152 -7.33 6.61 0.40
N TYR A 153 -7.50 5.75 1.41
CA TYR A 153 -8.64 5.78 2.31
C TYR A 153 -8.20 5.64 3.76
N ASP A 154 -8.77 6.43 4.66
CA ASP A 154 -8.52 6.32 6.10
C ASP A 154 -9.41 5.25 6.73
N TRP A 155 -9.17 4.00 6.35
CA TRP A 155 -9.78 2.85 7.01
C TRP A 155 -9.39 2.82 8.50
N PRO A 156 -10.32 2.57 9.44
CA PRO A 156 -10.03 2.65 10.86
C PRO A 156 -8.91 1.69 11.27
N VAL A 157 -7.94 2.19 12.03
CA VAL A 157 -6.86 1.37 12.60
C VAL A 157 -7.20 1.04 14.05
N GLN A 158 -7.04 -0.24 14.40
CA GLN A 158 -7.23 -0.75 15.75
C GLN A 158 -5.95 -1.37 16.28
N VAL A 159 -5.77 -1.25 17.59
CA VAL A 159 -4.76 -1.99 18.34
C VAL A 159 -5.49 -2.87 19.34
N ALA A 160 -4.97 -4.07 19.62
CA ALA A 160 -5.50 -4.94 20.64
C ALA A 160 -4.37 -5.54 21.49
N ALA A 161 -4.70 -5.84 22.76
CA ALA A 161 -3.88 -6.64 23.64
C ALA A 161 -4.43 -8.06 23.68
N VAL A 162 -3.56 -9.02 23.40
CA VAL A 162 -3.86 -10.46 23.40
C VAL A 162 -3.25 -11.08 24.65
N GLY A 163 -4.07 -11.77 25.44
CA GLY A 163 -3.65 -12.46 26.64
C GLY A 163 -2.87 -13.75 26.36
N ALA A 164 -2.37 -14.39 27.42
CA ALA A 164 -1.66 -15.67 27.30
C ALA A 164 -2.55 -16.83 26.81
N ASP A 165 -3.87 -16.70 26.93
CA ASP A 165 -4.87 -17.63 26.41
C ASP A 165 -5.12 -17.46 24.90
N GLY A 166 -4.42 -16.53 24.25
CA GLY A 166 -4.57 -16.22 22.82
C GLY A 166 -5.82 -15.39 22.49
N LYS A 167 -6.57 -14.92 23.49
CA LYS A 167 -7.79 -14.12 23.27
C LYS A 167 -7.50 -12.63 23.38
N VAL A 168 -8.29 -11.84 22.65
CA VAL A 168 -8.27 -10.39 22.77
C VAL A 168 -8.82 -10.00 24.14
N ALA A 169 -7.97 -9.46 25.01
CA ALA A 169 -8.35 -8.95 26.31
C ALA A 169 -8.91 -7.51 26.21
N ARG A 170 -8.37 -6.71 25.28
CA ARG A 170 -8.84 -5.35 25.02
C ARG A 170 -8.53 -4.89 23.61
N THR A 171 -9.37 -4.02 23.06
CA THR A 171 -9.17 -3.33 21.78
C THR A 171 -9.29 -1.82 21.97
N TRP A 172 -8.46 -1.06 21.27
CA TRP A 172 -8.48 0.39 21.20
C TRP A 172 -8.62 0.85 19.75
N SER A 173 -9.46 1.85 19.51
CA SER A 173 -9.50 2.59 18.25
C SER A 173 -8.46 3.71 18.28
N THR A 174 -7.85 4.00 17.13
CA THR A 174 -6.86 5.08 17.02
C THR A 174 -7.36 6.18 16.09
N SER A 175 -6.72 7.35 16.16
CA SER A 175 -6.93 8.46 15.22
C SER A 175 -5.98 8.40 14.01
N TRP A 176 -5.25 7.29 13.84
CA TRP A 176 -4.24 7.16 12.82
C TRP A 176 -4.84 7.12 11.41
N LYS A 177 -4.16 7.78 10.47
CA LYS A 177 -4.62 7.98 9.09
C LYS A 177 -3.68 7.30 8.12
N LEU A 178 -4.17 6.32 7.37
CA LEU A 178 -3.37 5.59 6.36
C LEU A 178 -2.93 6.50 5.23
N THR A 179 -3.74 7.51 4.89
CA THR A 179 -3.43 8.49 3.84
C THR A 179 -2.19 9.35 4.15
N THR A 180 -1.75 9.36 5.42
CA THR A 180 -0.51 10.04 5.82
C THR A 180 0.75 9.23 5.55
N LEU A 181 0.64 7.91 5.28
CA LEU A 181 1.76 7.02 4.97
C LEU A 181 2.14 7.10 3.48
N LYS A 182 2.68 8.25 3.06
CA LYS A 182 3.15 8.42 1.68
C LYS A 182 4.45 7.63 1.44
N PRO A 183 4.72 7.20 0.19
CA PRO A 183 5.97 6.55 -0.19
C PRO A 183 7.21 7.30 0.30
N GLY A 184 8.20 6.55 0.79
CA GLY A 184 9.46 7.11 1.30
C GLY A 184 9.36 7.79 2.67
N MET A 185 8.15 8.03 3.20
CA MET A 185 7.99 8.54 4.57
C MET A 185 8.18 7.43 5.60
N SER A 186 8.74 7.80 6.75
CA SER A 186 8.89 6.92 7.92
C SER A 186 8.29 7.53 9.20
N PRO A 187 6.97 7.76 9.25
CA PRO A 187 6.34 8.41 10.39
C PRO A 187 6.26 7.47 11.60
N THR A 188 6.04 8.07 12.78
CA THR A 188 5.66 7.34 13.98
C THR A 188 4.24 7.70 14.36
N TRP A 189 3.36 6.71 14.37
CA TRP A 189 2.02 6.86 14.90
C TRP A 189 2.04 6.74 16.42
N ARG A 190 1.26 7.59 17.09
CA ARG A 190 1.21 7.65 18.57
C ARG A 190 -0.22 7.71 19.04
N THR A 191 -0.54 7.00 20.11
CA THR A 191 -1.85 7.09 20.76
C THR A 191 -1.75 6.64 22.22
N PRO A 192 -2.40 7.34 23.16
CA PRO A 192 -2.54 6.83 24.51
C PRO A 192 -3.50 5.63 24.51
N ILE A 193 -3.11 4.55 25.18
CA ILE A 193 -3.97 3.38 25.43
C ILE A 193 -4.21 3.24 26.93
N SER A 194 -5.48 3.10 27.33
CA SER A 194 -5.80 2.82 28.73
C SER A 194 -5.55 1.35 29.04
N THR A 195 -4.87 1.09 30.16
CA THR A 195 -4.68 -0.26 30.72
C THR A 195 -5.70 -0.58 31.81
N SER A 196 -6.59 0.36 32.15
CA SER A 196 -7.65 0.17 33.16
C SER A 196 -8.49 -1.08 32.91
N GLY A 197 -8.58 -1.96 33.90
CA GLY A 197 -9.34 -3.21 33.81
C GLY A 197 -8.59 -4.38 33.15
N LEU A 198 -7.35 -4.17 32.70
CA LEU A 198 -6.45 -5.29 32.39
C LEU A 198 -5.82 -5.78 33.69
N THR A 199 -5.81 -7.11 33.88
CA THR A 199 -5.03 -7.72 34.95
C THR A 199 -3.55 -7.51 34.69
N ALA A 200 -2.76 -7.33 35.74
CA ALA A 200 -1.31 -7.23 35.61
C ALA A 200 -0.74 -8.47 34.91
N GLY A 201 0.14 -8.27 33.93
CA GLY A 201 0.67 -9.39 33.16
C GLY A 201 1.25 -8.99 31.81
N TYR A 202 1.81 -9.98 31.11
CA TYR A 202 2.30 -9.81 29.76
C TYR A 202 1.19 -9.99 28.73
N TYR A 203 1.11 -9.04 27.79
CA TYR A 203 0.21 -9.08 26.65
C TYR A 203 1.01 -8.95 25.35
N THR A 204 0.53 -9.60 24.30
CA THR A 204 1.01 -9.35 22.94
C THR A 204 0.14 -8.27 22.30
N LEU A 205 0.77 -7.18 21.87
CA LEU A 205 0.11 -6.08 21.18
C LEU A 205 0.07 -6.39 19.70
N VAL A 206 -1.11 -6.22 19.12
CA VAL A 206 -1.39 -6.47 17.71
C VAL A 206 -2.11 -5.26 17.09
N MET A 207 -1.91 -5.01 15.80
CA MET A 207 -2.54 -3.90 15.07
C MET A 207 -3.23 -4.41 13.81
N ARG A 208 -4.38 -3.84 13.44
CA ARG A 208 -5.00 -4.10 12.14
C ARG A 208 -5.66 -2.86 11.58
N THR A 209 -5.92 -2.90 10.28
CA THR A 209 -6.83 -1.96 9.62
C THR A 209 -8.16 -2.66 9.36
N LEU A 210 -9.26 -2.03 9.74
CA LEU A 210 -10.60 -2.53 9.49
C LEU A 210 -11.00 -2.27 8.04
N ASN A 211 -11.23 -3.34 7.27
CA ASN A 211 -11.80 -3.21 5.95
C ASN A 211 -13.31 -2.87 6.06
N PRO A 212 -13.78 -1.75 5.49
CA PRO A 212 -15.19 -1.37 5.51
C PRO A 212 -16.05 -2.19 4.55
N LEU A 213 -15.46 -2.99 3.65
CA LEU A 213 -16.16 -3.81 2.66
C LEU A 213 -16.39 -5.23 3.21
N SER A 214 -17.63 -5.70 3.16
CA SER A 214 -18.05 -7.00 3.74
C SER A 214 -17.31 -8.22 3.18
N ASN A 215 -16.89 -8.17 1.91
CA ASN A 215 -16.14 -9.23 1.23
C ASN A 215 -14.78 -8.73 0.70
N GLY A 216 -14.29 -7.61 1.25
CA GLY A 216 -13.03 -7.03 0.79
C GLY A 216 -11.81 -7.81 1.28
N ILE A 217 -10.73 -7.74 0.52
CA ILE A 217 -9.43 -8.28 0.94
C ILE A 217 -8.87 -7.38 2.06
N PRO A 218 -8.45 -7.93 3.22
CA PRO A 218 -7.92 -7.12 4.31
C PRO A 218 -6.61 -6.43 3.88
N LEU A 219 -6.40 -5.21 4.37
CA LEU A 219 -5.08 -4.58 4.30
C LEU A 219 -4.11 -5.39 5.18
N ARG A 220 -2.94 -5.69 4.63
CA ARG A 220 -1.86 -6.42 5.33
C ARG A 220 -0.58 -5.60 5.34
N PHE A 221 0.22 -5.78 6.38
CA PHE A 221 1.54 -5.19 6.49
C PHE A 221 2.60 -6.15 5.94
N ALA A 222 3.64 -5.59 5.31
CA ALA A 222 4.80 -6.31 4.78
C ALA A 222 5.78 -6.70 5.89
N ASN A 223 5.27 -7.40 6.90
CA ASN A 223 5.98 -7.88 8.07
C ASN A 223 5.83 -9.41 8.15
N ALA A 224 6.90 -10.12 8.48
CA ALA A 224 6.83 -11.57 8.73
C ALA A 224 5.93 -11.92 9.93
N THR A 225 5.69 -10.95 10.81
CA THR A 225 4.81 -11.07 11.98
C THR A 225 3.33 -10.81 11.67
N GLN A 226 2.98 -10.54 10.40
CA GLN A 226 1.59 -10.49 9.97
C GLN A 226 0.93 -11.86 10.20
N ASP A 227 -0.22 -11.85 10.86
CA ASP A 227 -1.02 -13.01 11.26
C ASP A 227 -0.37 -13.96 12.26
N GLN A 228 0.76 -13.59 12.88
CA GLN A 228 1.49 -14.49 13.77
C GLN A 228 0.72 -14.78 15.07
N THR A 229 0.08 -13.77 15.66
CA THR A 229 -0.69 -13.95 16.91
C THR A 229 -2.18 -14.17 16.65
N LEU A 230 -2.76 -13.43 15.70
CA LEU A 230 -4.16 -13.56 15.30
C LEU A 230 -4.30 -13.37 13.79
N PRO A 231 -5.14 -14.14 13.09
CA PRO A 231 -5.42 -13.92 11.67
C PRO A 231 -5.95 -12.51 11.39
N GLY A 232 -5.41 -11.83 10.39
CA GLY A 232 -5.77 -10.47 10.00
C GLY A 232 -5.11 -9.37 10.84
N TRP A 233 -4.21 -9.71 11.77
CA TRP A 233 -3.52 -8.76 12.64
C TRP A 233 -2.01 -8.80 12.45
N LEU A 234 -1.38 -7.63 12.41
CA LEU A 234 0.05 -7.48 12.56
C LEU A 234 0.46 -7.63 14.02
N THR A 235 1.30 -8.60 14.35
CA THR A 235 1.91 -8.67 15.68
C THR A 235 3.02 -7.62 15.81
N LEU A 236 2.86 -6.72 16.79
CA LEU A 236 3.84 -5.67 17.10
C LEU A 236 4.91 -6.18 18.06
N GLY A 237 4.48 -6.78 19.18
CA GLY A 237 5.37 -7.40 20.16
C GLY A 237 4.73 -7.54 21.54
N ARG A 238 5.51 -8.01 22.51
CA ARG A 238 5.03 -8.36 23.86
C ARG A 238 5.48 -7.34 24.89
N SER A 239 4.61 -6.98 25.83
CA SER A 239 4.93 -6.03 26.90
C SER A 239 4.16 -6.36 28.17
N TYR A 240 4.73 -5.99 29.32
CA TYR A 240 4.08 -6.12 30.61
C TYR A 240 3.23 -4.88 30.88
N PHE A 241 1.96 -5.08 31.26
CA PHE A 241 1.13 -4.03 31.81
C PHE A 241 1.02 -4.20 33.33
N PRO A 242 1.29 -3.14 34.11
CA PRO A 242 1.06 -3.17 35.55
C PRO A 242 -0.43 -3.19 35.86
N ALA A 243 -0.79 -3.61 37.08
CA ALA A 243 -2.13 -3.37 37.60
C ALA A 243 -2.41 -1.86 37.56
N SER A 244 -3.61 -1.51 37.11
CA SER A 244 -4.07 -0.12 36.99
C SER A 244 -4.91 0.28 38.19
#